data_AF-C9MZU9-F1
#
_entry.id   AF-C9MZU9-F1
#
_cell.length_a   1.000
_cell.length_b   1.000
_cell.length_c   1.000
_cell.angle_alpha   90.00
_cell.angle_beta   90.00
_cell.angle_gamma   90.00
#
_symmetry.space_group_name_H-M   'P 1'
#
loop_
_entity.id
_entity.type
_entity.pdbx_description
1 polymer ?
#
loop_
_entity_poly.entity_id
_entity_poly.type
_entity_poly.pdbx_seq_one_letter_code
_entity_poly.pdbx_strand_id
1 'polypeptide(L)'
;MLFDTIAAISTPKGEGGIAIIRISGDKSFEILDKIFIKKNPNADLGFYKLNYGFIKDGEKIVDEAMAVRLKAPKSYTCEDIVEINCHGGTLVSEKVLELVLRNGARHAESGEFTKRAFMNGRIDLSQAEAVMDIIQGKTEKSVSLSLDQLRGDLRDKVNEFKKALLDITAHVNVVLDYPEEGIDDPLPVELRDNLEKVYEEANRLIDSYDTGKK
;
A
#
# COMPACT_ATOMS: atom_id res chain seq x y z
N MET A 1 -3.82 -15.17 11.30
CA MET A 1 -3.77 -14.10 10.28
C MET A 1 -3.35 -14.71 8.96
N LEU A 2 -3.64 -14.05 7.83
CA LEU A 2 -3.29 -14.55 6.49
C LEU A 2 -1.77 -14.51 6.23
N PHE A 3 -1.05 -13.63 6.93
CA PHE A 3 0.37 -13.38 6.72
C PHE A 3 1.17 -13.48 8.01
N ASP A 4 2.47 -13.75 7.86
CA ASP A 4 3.49 -13.66 8.91
C ASP A 4 3.94 -12.21 9.14
N THR A 5 4.69 -11.94 10.21
CA THR A 5 5.26 -10.60 10.44
C THR A 5 6.56 -10.42 9.66
N ILE A 6 6.65 -9.33 8.88
CA ILE A 6 7.82 -9.01 8.04
C ILE A 6 8.53 -7.74 8.49
N ALA A 7 9.82 -7.63 8.19
CA ALA A 7 10.61 -6.43 8.39
C ALA A 7 11.60 -6.15 7.25
N ALA A 8 11.89 -4.88 7.00
CA ALA A 8 12.98 -4.44 6.13
C ALA A 8 13.41 -2.99 6.43
N ILE A 9 14.60 -2.63 5.96
CA ILE A 9 15.03 -1.22 5.85
C ILE A 9 14.23 -0.56 4.71
N SER A 10 13.51 0.52 5.02
CA SER A 10 12.61 1.24 4.10
C SER A 10 13.25 2.50 3.49
N THR A 11 14.43 2.89 3.95
CA THR A 11 15.23 3.99 3.38
C THR A 11 16.23 3.48 2.35
N PRO A 12 16.71 4.34 1.42
CA PRO A 12 17.76 3.96 0.48
C PRO A 12 19.01 3.44 1.20
N LYS A 13 19.74 2.52 0.54
CA LYS A 13 21.03 2.04 1.04
C LYS A 13 22.07 3.16 0.97
N GLY A 14 22.90 3.26 2.00
CA GLY A 14 23.99 4.22 2.07
C GLY A 14 24.01 4.95 3.42
N GLU A 15 24.83 5.99 3.49
CA GLU A 15 24.91 6.85 4.65
C GLU A 15 23.90 7.98 4.56
N GLY A 16 23.13 8.17 5.63
CA GLY A 16 22.17 9.26 5.76
C GLY A 16 21.98 9.66 7.22
N GLY A 17 21.27 10.75 7.46
CA GLY A 17 20.95 11.18 8.83
C GLY A 17 20.07 10.17 9.56
N ILE A 18 19.19 9.47 8.85
CA ILE A 18 18.19 8.55 9.40
C ILE A 18 18.07 7.31 8.50
N ALA A 19 17.89 6.15 9.12
CA ALA A 19 17.36 4.95 8.47
C ALA A 19 16.06 4.53 9.15
N ILE A 20 15.14 3.97 8.35
CA ILE A 20 13.84 3.49 8.85
C ILE A 20 13.78 1.98 8.71
N ILE A 21 13.59 1.27 9.82
CA ILE A 21 13.25 -0.16 9.83
C ILE A 21 11.74 -0.25 10.02
N ARG A 22 11.05 -0.81 9.03
CA ARG A 22 9.60 -1.02 9.05
C ARG A 22 9.29 -2.48 9.35
N ILE A 23 8.33 -2.71 10.22
CA ILE A 23 7.80 -4.02 10.63
C ILE A 23 6.30 -4.03 10.36
N SER A 24 5.75 -5.07 9.73
CA SER A 24 4.31 -5.22 9.46
C SER A 24 3.83 -6.62 9.79
N GLY A 25 2.72 -6.74 10.53
CA GLY A 25 2.12 -8.00 10.97
C GLY A 25 1.69 -8.02 12.43
N ASP A 26 1.10 -9.12 12.88
CA ASP A 26 0.56 -9.30 14.24
C ASP A 26 1.59 -9.13 15.36
N LYS A 27 2.85 -9.49 15.09
CA LYS A 27 3.93 -9.43 16.09
C LYS A 27 4.68 -8.10 16.11
N SER A 28 4.31 -7.13 15.27
CA SER A 28 5.05 -5.87 15.15
C SER A 28 5.21 -5.15 16.49
N PHE A 29 4.15 -5.07 17.29
CA PHE A 29 4.20 -4.42 18.60
C PHE A 29 4.97 -5.25 19.64
N GLU A 30 4.76 -6.57 19.64
CA GLU A 30 5.50 -7.47 20.54
C GLU A 30 7.01 -7.38 20.29
N ILE A 31 7.43 -7.34 19.02
CA ILE A 31 8.84 -7.18 18.63
C ILE A 31 9.37 -5.84 19.15
N LEU A 32 8.62 -4.74 18.96
CA LEU A 32 9.02 -3.43 19.45
C LEU A 32 9.18 -3.43 20.98
N ASP A 33 8.22 -3.99 21.71
CA ASP A 33 8.21 -4.02 23.18
C ASP A 33 9.42 -4.79 23.75
N LYS A 34 9.96 -5.77 23.01
CA LYS A 34 11.17 -6.52 23.41
C LYS A 34 12.46 -5.71 23.24
N ILE A 35 12.53 -4.84 22.25
CA ILE A 35 13.81 -4.24 21.81
C ILE A 35 13.91 -2.74 22.08
N PHE A 36 12.79 -2.04 22.29
CA PHE A 36 12.76 -0.60 22.45
C PHE A 36 12.46 -0.19 23.89
N ILE A 37 13.39 0.53 24.50
CA ILE A 37 13.26 1.09 25.83
C ILE A 37 13.02 2.59 25.72
N LYS A 38 11.83 3.04 26.10
CA LYS A 38 11.47 4.46 26.17
C LYS A 38 12.43 5.23 27.07
N LYS A 39 12.85 6.43 26.65
CA LYS A 39 13.64 7.35 27.50
C LYS A 39 12.86 7.76 28.75
N ASN A 40 11.57 8.06 28.58
CA ASN A 40 10.65 8.34 29.68
C ASN A 40 9.84 7.06 29.98
N PRO A 41 10.07 6.39 31.13
CA PRO A 41 9.36 5.15 31.47
C PRO A 41 7.85 5.34 31.60
N ASN A 42 7.41 6.54 31.97
CA ASN A 42 6.00 6.88 32.15
C ASN A 42 5.30 7.29 30.85
N ALA A 43 6.03 7.43 29.75
CA ALA A 43 5.42 7.76 28.46
C ALA A 43 4.59 6.58 27.96
N ASP A 44 3.33 6.83 27.62
CA ASP A 44 2.56 5.90 26.80
C ASP A 44 3.08 5.99 25.36
N LEU A 45 3.42 4.82 24.78
CA LEU A 45 3.81 4.76 23.38
C LEU A 45 2.67 5.21 22.47
N GLY A 46 1.41 4.96 22.86
CA GLY A 46 0.22 5.26 22.08
C GLY A 46 0.28 4.66 20.67
N PHE A 47 -0.60 5.14 19.80
CA PHE A 47 -0.52 4.91 18.36
C PHE A 47 -0.39 6.26 17.66
N TYR A 48 0.27 6.29 16.50
CA TYR A 48 0.49 7.52 15.71
C TYR A 48 1.26 8.61 16.47
N LYS A 49 2.13 8.20 17.41
CA LYS A 49 3.02 9.08 18.18
C LYS A 49 4.46 8.60 18.02
N LEU A 50 5.35 9.53 17.73
CA LEU A 50 6.79 9.26 17.77
C LEU A 50 7.26 9.24 19.22
N ASN A 51 7.96 8.18 19.59
CA ASN A 51 8.48 7.99 20.92
C ASN A 51 9.99 7.91 20.87
N TYR A 52 10.65 8.67 21.73
CA TYR A 52 12.09 8.69 21.84
C TYR A 52 12.59 7.67 22.87
N GLY A 53 13.67 6.95 22.54
CA GLY A 53 14.23 5.92 23.38
C GLY A 53 15.46 5.26 22.78
N PHE A 54 15.71 4.03 23.18
CA PHE A 54 16.88 3.27 22.79
C PHE A 54 16.49 1.89 22.29
N ILE A 55 17.12 1.45 21.21
CA ILE A 55 17.10 0.06 20.77
C ILE A 55 18.17 -0.70 21.54
N LYS A 56 17.80 -1.80 22.19
CA LYS A 56 18.70 -2.62 23.02
C LYS A 56 18.68 -4.09 22.62
N ASP A 57 19.85 -4.71 22.61
CA ASP A 57 20.03 -6.17 22.58
C ASP A 57 20.51 -6.60 23.98
N GLY A 58 19.57 -7.05 24.82
CA GLY A 58 19.81 -7.23 26.25
C GLY A 58 20.18 -5.91 26.93
N GLU A 59 21.33 -5.86 27.60
CA GLU A 59 21.81 -4.65 28.26
C GLU A 59 22.53 -3.67 27.31
N LYS A 60 22.89 -4.13 26.10
CA LYS A 60 23.66 -3.33 25.16
C LYS A 60 22.76 -2.40 24.36
N ILE A 61 23.04 -1.10 24.39
CA ILE A 61 22.44 -0.14 23.49
C ILE A 61 22.99 -0.37 22.08
N VAL A 62 22.08 -0.64 21.14
CA VAL A 62 22.38 -0.74 19.71
C VAL A 62 22.33 0.64 19.09
N ASP A 63 21.28 1.40 19.40
CA ASP A 63 21.14 2.78 18.94
C ASP A 63 20.19 3.61 19.80
N GLU A 64 20.32 4.93 19.69
CA GLU A 64 19.34 5.92 20.13
C GLU A 64 18.40 6.23 18.97
N ALA A 65 17.09 6.04 19.16
CA ALA A 65 16.13 6.03 18.05
C ALA A 65 14.77 6.62 18.45
N MET A 66 13.95 6.88 17.43
CA MET A 66 12.52 7.09 17.61
C MET A 66 11.73 5.89 17.09
N ALA A 67 10.60 5.57 17.72
CA ALA A 67 9.70 4.52 17.25
C ALA A 67 8.25 5.00 17.22
N VAL A 68 7.48 4.51 16.24
CA VAL A 68 6.04 4.74 16.13
C VAL A 68 5.30 3.42 15.93
N ARG A 69 4.15 3.30 16.59
CA ARG A 69 3.18 2.20 16.38
C ARG A 69 2.00 2.71 15.57
N LEU A 70 1.65 2.01 14.50
CA LEU A 70 0.49 2.29 13.65
C LEU A 70 -0.46 1.09 13.73
N LYS A 71 -1.67 1.32 14.25
CA LYS A 71 -2.64 0.25 14.51
C LYS A 71 -3.48 -0.07 13.28
N ALA A 72 -3.62 -1.35 12.95
CA ALA A 72 -4.57 -1.81 11.92
C ALA A 72 -5.99 -1.27 12.20
N PRO A 73 -6.78 -0.95 11.15
CA PRO A 73 -6.46 -1.00 9.73
C PRO A 73 -5.83 0.30 9.20
N LYS A 74 -5.54 1.28 10.06
CA LYS A 74 -5.13 2.63 9.66
C LYS A 74 -3.61 2.73 9.47
N SER A 75 -3.06 1.84 8.65
CA SER A 75 -1.61 1.76 8.34
C SER A 75 -1.39 1.53 6.84
N TYR A 76 -0.14 1.56 6.38
CA TYR A 76 0.18 1.38 4.97
C TYR A 76 -0.26 0.01 4.42
N THR A 77 -0.06 -1.06 5.19
CA THR A 77 -0.44 -2.43 4.81
C THR A 77 -1.83 -2.81 5.30
N CYS A 78 -2.54 -1.93 6.02
CA CYS A 78 -3.71 -2.27 6.85
C CYS A 78 -3.46 -3.27 7.99
N GLU A 79 -2.20 -3.62 8.26
CA GLU A 79 -1.80 -4.45 9.41
C GLU A 79 -1.25 -3.58 10.55
N ASP A 80 -0.92 -4.20 11.68
CA ASP A 80 -0.15 -3.52 12.72
C ASP A 80 1.27 -3.26 12.19
N ILE A 81 1.68 -1.98 12.17
CA ILE A 81 3.00 -1.55 11.71
C ILE A 81 3.78 -0.90 12.85
N VAL A 82 5.08 -1.19 12.90
CA VAL A 82 6.06 -0.43 13.65
C VAL A 82 7.07 0.18 12.70
N GLU A 83 7.46 1.43 12.93
CA GLU A 83 8.61 2.04 12.28
C GLU A 83 9.61 2.49 13.33
N ILE A 84 10.87 2.10 13.16
CA ILE A 84 12.01 2.48 13.98
C ILE A 84 12.90 3.40 13.15
N ASN A 85 13.03 4.63 13.58
CA ASN A 85 13.86 5.67 12.98
C ASN A 85 15.17 5.73 13.75
N CYS A 86 16.19 5.03 13.24
CA CYS A 86 17.52 4.94 13.82
C CYS A 86 18.51 5.84 13.04
N HIS A 87 19.74 5.97 13.52
CA HIS A 87 20.81 6.63 12.77
C HIS A 87 21.04 5.91 11.44
N GLY A 88 21.21 6.68 10.37
CA GLY A 88 21.30 6.17 8.99
C GLY A 88 22.66 5.59 8.60
N GLY A 89 23.43 5.05 9.55
CA GLY A 89 24.65 4.31 9.24
C GLY A 89 24.32 2.89 8.81
N THR A 90 24.98 2.38 7.76
CA THR A 90 24.77 1.02 7.24
C THR A 90 24.83 -0.04 8.34
N LEU A 91 25.90 -0.04 9.15
CA LEU A 91 26.08 -1.02 10.22
C LEU A 91 24.99 -0.92 11.31
N VAL A 92 24.57 0.29 11.67
CA VAL A 92 23.58 0.50 12.73
C VAL A 92 22.20 0.02 12.27
N SER A 93 21.77 0.44 11.07
CA SER A 93 20.50 0.03 10.50
C SER A 93 20.41 -1.49 10.27
N GLU A 94 21.50 -2.12 9.83
CA GLU A 94 21.58 -3.59 9.70
C GLU A 94 21.46 -4.29 11.05
N LYS A 95 22.11 -3.79 12.11
CA LYS A 95 21.98 -4.36 13.46
C LYS A 95 20.58 -4.23 14.04
N VAL A 96 19.92 -3.08 13.81
CA VAL A 96 18.52 -2.90 14.23
C VAL A 96 17.62 -3.88 13.48
N LEU A 97 17.81 -4.05 12.16
CA LEU A 97 17.07 -5.04 11.38
C LEU A 97 17.34 -6.48 11.87
N GLU A 98 18.60 -6.85 12.09
CA GLU A 98 18.97 -8.19 12.58
C GLU A 98 18.27 -8.49 13.93
N LEU A 99 18.26 -7.52 14.83
CA LEU A 99 17.60 -7.64 16.13
C LEU A 99 16.08 -7.82 15.97
N VAL A 100 15.45 -7.10 15.05
CA VAL A 100 14.03 -7.27 14.71
C VAL A 100 13.74 -8.68 14.18
N LEU A 101 14.58 -9.18 13.27
CA LEU A 101 14.44 -10.53 12.68
C LEU A 101 14.60 -11.62 13.75
N ARG A 102 15.62 -11.50 14.62
CA ARG A 102 15.84 -12.43 15.75
C ARG A 102 14.66 -12.48 16.74
N ASN A 103 13.84 -11.43 16.80
CA ASN A 103 12.68 -11.34 17.69
C ASN A 103 11.35 -11.81 17.07
N GLY A 104 11.37 -12.33 15.83
CA GLY A 104 10.24 -13.08 15.25
C GLY A 104 9.69 -12.51 13.94
N ALA A 105 10.33 -11.51 13.35
CA ALA A 105 10.02 -11.08 11.98
C ALA A 105 10.82 -11.89 10.95
N ARG A 106 10.23 -12.10 9.76
CA ARG A 106 10.94 -12.54 8.56
C ARG A 106 11.41 -11.33 7.75
N HIS A 107 12.49 -11.46 6.99
CA HIS A 107 12.86 -10.45 6.01
C HIS A 107 11.78 -10.31 4.93
N ALA A 108 11.30 -9.09 4.67
CA ALA A 108 10.32 -8.83 3.63
C ALA A 108 10.89 -9.13 2.23
N GLU A 109 10.05 -9.64 1.33
CA GLU A 109 10.35 -9.76 -0.10
C GLU A 109 10.24 -8.40 -0.80
N SER A 110 10.81 -8.30 -2.00
CA SER A 110 10.70 -7.10 -2.84
C SER A 110 9.24 -6.73 -3.10
N GLY A 111 8.85 -5.52 -2.69
CA GLY A 111 7.49 -5.01 -2.87
C GLY A 111 6.44 -5.62 -1.92
N GLU A 112 6.83 -6.45 -0.95
CA GLU A 112 5.87 -7.19 -0.12
C GLU A 112 4.94 -6.28 0.69
N PHE A 113 5.42 -5.13 1.20
CA PHE A 113 4.56 -4.16 1.89
C PHE A 113 3.45 -3.62 0.98
N THR A 114 3.77 -3.24 -0.26
CA THR A 114 2.79 -2.75 -1.24
C THR A 114 1.84 -3.87 -1.67
N LYS A 115 2.36 -5.08 -1.87
CA LYS A 115 1.55 -6.28 -2.13
C LYS A 115 0.52 -6.52 -1.02
N ARG A 116 0.91 -6.40 0.25
CA ARG A 116 -0.02 -6.55 1.38
C ARG A 116 -1.05 -5.43 1.45
N ALA A 117 -0.66 -4.19 1.15
CA ALA A 117 -1.61 -3.09 1.03
C ALA A 117 -2.69 -3.37 -0.03
N PHE A 118 -2.29 -3.94 -1.18
CA PHE A 118 -3.21 -4.40 -2.23
C PHE A 118 -4.09 -5.56 -1.76
N MET A 119 -3.50 -6.61 -1.17
CA MET A 119 -4.25 -7.79 -0.69
C MET A 119 -5.25 -7.47 0.41
N ASN A 120 -4.96 -6.47 1.24
CA ASN A 120 -5.86 -5.99 2.29
C ASN A 120 -6.85 -4.93 1.77
N GLY A 121 -6.92 -4.68 0.46
CA GLY A 121 -7.92 -3.82 -0.18
C GLY A 121 -7.73 -2.33 0.05
N ARG A 122 -6.55 -1.89 0.52
CA ARG A 122 -6.26 -0.47 0.73
C ARG A 122 -6.06 0.29 -0.57
N ILE A 123 -5.41 -0.38 -1.53
CA ILE A 123 -5.06 0.12 -2.84
C ILE A 123 -5.42 -0.95 -3.87
N ASP A 124 -5.67 -0.57 -5.12
CA ASP A 124 -5.79 -1.51 -6.24
C ASP A 124 -4.44 -1.74 -6.93
N LEU A 125 -4.43 -2.53 -8.02
CA LEU A 125 -3.20 -2.85 -8.74
C LEU A 125 -2.61 -1.60 -9.43
N SER A 126 -3.45 -0.74 -9.99
CA SER A 126 -3.01 0.49 -10.66
C SER A 126 -2.33 1.45 -9.68
N GLN A 127 -2.86 1.56 -8.46
CA GLN A 127 -2.28 2.36 -7.38
C GLN A 127 -0.99 1.73 -6.86
N ALA A 128 -0.89 0.40 -6.82
CA ALA A 128 0.35 -0.30 -6.44
C ALA A 128 1.49 -0.05 -7.44
N GLU A 129 1.19 -0.04 -8.75
CA GLU A 129 2.14 0.33 -9.81
C GLU A 129 2.58 1.80 -9.68
N ALA A 130 1.61 2.70 -9.46
CA ALA A 130 1.88 4.13 -9.27
C ALA A 130 2.85 4.42 -8.11
N VAL A 131 2.83 3.64 -7.03
CA VAL A 131 3.83 3.76 -5.94
C VAL A 131 5.25 3.56 -6.48
N MET A 132 5.45 2.56 -7.35
CA MET A 132 6.76 2.27 -7.93
C MET A 132 7.20 3.39 -8.87
N ASP A 133 6.29 3.90 -9.69
CA ASP A 133 6.56 4.97 -10.65
C ASP A 133 6.91 6.29 -9.96
N ILE A 134 6.26 6.63 -8.84
CA ILE A 134 6.63 7.80 -8.02
C ILE A 134 8.05 7.66 -7.47
N ILE A 135 8.43 6.47 -6.98
CA ILE A 135 9.76 6.23 -6.41
C ILE A 135 10.85 6.32 -7.49
N GLN A 136 10.57 5.86 -8.72
CA GLN A 136 11.53 5.83 -9.82
C GLN A 136 11.49 7.06 -10.73
N GLY A 137 10.49 7.94 -10.54
CA GLY A 137 10.21 9.06 -11.41
C GLY A 137 11.42 9.98 -11.62
N LYS A 138 11.73 10.25 -12.89
CA LYS A 138 12.88 11.09 -13.30
C LYS A 138 12.48 12.48 -13.78
N THR A 139 11.19 12.69 -14.04
CA THR A 139 10.63 13.95 -14.53
C THR A 139 9.43 14.35 -13.69
N GLU A 140 9.22 15.66 -13.52
CA GLU A 140 8.07 16.20 -12.78
C GLU A 140 6.74 15.73 -13.37
N LYS A 141 6.65 15.69 -14.71
CA LYS A 141 5.47 15.21 -15.42
C LYS A 141 5.14 13.75 -15.12
N SER A 142 6.14 12.86 -15.14
CA SER A 142 5.97 11.43 -14.82
C SER A 142 5.52 11.24 -13.37
N VAL A 143 6.11 11.98 -12.43
CA VAL A 143 5.72 11.93 -11.02
C VAL A 143 4.29 12.44 -10.83
N SER A 144 3.91 13.52 -11.51
CA SER A 144 2.55 14.07 -11.46
C SER A 144 1.50 13.06 -11.95
N LEU A 145 1.74 12.43 -13.10
CA LEU A 145 0.83 11.40 -13.64
C LEU A 145 0.69 10.22 -12.67
N SER A 146 1.80 9.79 -12.07
CA SER A 146 1.80 8.70 -11.10
C SER A 146 1.06 9.08 -9.81
N LEU A 147 1.12 10.35 -9.40
CA LEU A 147 0.33 10.85 -8.26
C LEU A 147 -1.18 10.83 -8.53
N ASP A 148 -1.61 11.16 -9.75
CA ASP A 148 -3.02 11.09 -10.14
C ASP A 148 -3.51 9.63 -10.19
N GLN A 149 -2.71 8.72 -10.72
CA GLN A 149 -3.01 7.28 -10.67
C GLN A 149 -3.05 6.75 -9.23
N LEU A 150 -2.13 7.21 -8.35
CA LEU A 150 -2.13 6.84 -6.93
C LEU A 150 -3.41 7.31 -6.20
N ARG A 151 -4.01 8.44 -6.60
CA ARG A 151 -5.28 8.92 -6.04
C ARG A 151 -6.47 8.02 -6.40
N GLY A 152 -6.34 7.24 -7.46
CA GLY A 152 -7.35 6.27 -7.90
C GLY A 152 -8.12 6.71 -9.15
N ASP A 153 -7.67 7.74 -9.87
CA ASP A 153 -8.39 8.26 -11.03
C ASP A 153 -8.62 7.18 -12.10
N LEU A 154 -7.59 6.37 -12.37
CA LEU A 154 -7.70 5.23 -13.31
C LEU A 154 -8.62 4.14 -12.77
N ARG A 155 -8.51 3.81 -11.47
CA ARG A 155 -9.38 2.82 -10.81
C ARG A 155 -10.84 3.21 -10.96
N ASP A 156 -11.16 4.48 -10.72
CA ASP A 156 -12.53 4.98 -10.71
C ASP A 156 -13.10 4.94 -12.13
N LYS A 157 -12.31 5.26 -13.16
CA LYS A 157 -12.66 5.07 -14.58
C LYS A 157 -12.91 3.61 -14.95
N VAL A 158 -12.03 2.70 -14.55
CA VAL A 158 -12.20 1.26 -14.81
C VAL A 158 -13.45 0.72 -14.11
N ASN A 159 -13.76 1.19 -12.90
CA ASN A 159 -14.99 0.81 -12.20
C ASN A 159 -16.25 1.34 -12.88
N GLU A 160 -16.21 2.54 -13.46
CA GLU A 160 -17.29 3.08 -14.29
C GLU A 160 -17.56 2.17 -15.50
N PHE A 161 -16.50 1.76 -16.21
CA PHE A 161 -16.61 0.85 -17.36
C PHE A 161 -17.15 -0.51 -16.96
N LYS A 162 -16.61 -1.08 -15.86
CA LYS A 162 -17.07 -2.35 -15.31
C LYS A 162 -18.55 -2.30 -14.95
N LYS A 163 -19.02 -1.20 -14.36
CA LYS A 163 -20.43 -1.03 -14.00
C LYS A 163 -21.31 -1.05 -15.24
N ALA A 164 -20.99 -0.26 -16.27
CA ALA A 164 -21.75 -0.24 -17.51
C ALA A 164 -21.84 -1.64 -18.17
N LEU A 165 -20.73 -2.38 -18.17
CA LEU A 165 -20.67 -3.76 -18.69
C LEU A 165 -21.49 -4.74 -17.84
N LEU A 166 -21.51 -4.58 -16.52
CA LEU A 166 -22.33 -5.41 -15.64
C LEU A 166 -23.81 -5.12 -15.81
N ASP A 167 -24.19 -3.85 -15.91
CA ASP A 167 -25.58 -3.43 -16.09
C ASP A 167 -26.16 -4.00 -17.39
N ILE A 168 -25.41 -3.94 -18.51
CA ILE A 168 -25.86 -4.53 -19.77
C ILE A 168 -25.90 -6.06 -19.73
N THR A 169 -24.89 -6.69 -19.12
CA THR A 169 -24.86 -8.16 -19.00
C THR A 169 -26.01 -8.67 -18.14
N ALA A 170 -26.34 -7.96 -17.06
CA ALA A 170 -27.48 -8.28 -16.22
C ALA A 170 -28.80 -8.16 -16.99
N HIS A 171 -29.00 -7.08 -17.76
CA HIS A 171 -30.22 -6.90 -18.57
C HIS A 171 -30.40 -8.01 -19.61
N VAL A 172 -29.35 -8.28 -20.39
CA VAL A 172 -29.39 -9.34 -21.43
C VAL A 172 -29.69 -10.69 -20.80
N ASN A 173 -29.08 -11.02 -19.65
CA ASN A 173 -29.36 -12.29 -18.96
C ASN A 173 -30.82 -12.38 -18.51
N VAL A 174 -31.42 -11.31 -17.97
CA VAL A 174 -32.83 -11.33 -17.56
C VAL A 174 -33.76 -11.58 -18.75
N VAL A 175 -33.49 -10.93 -19.89
CA VAL A 175 -34.28 -11.12 -21.12
C VAL A 175 -34.18 -12.56 -21.65
N LEU A 176 -33.01 -13.17 -21.53
CA LEU A 176 -32.78 -14.56 -21.95
C LEU A 176 -33.40 -15.58 -20.99
N ASP A 177 -33.31 -15.34 -19.68
CA ASP A 177 -33.75 -16.26 -18.64
C ASP A 177 -35.27 -16.23 -18.43
N TYR A 178 -35.93 -15.08 -18.69
CA TYR A 178 -37.37 -14.88 -18.46
C TYR A 178 -38.09 -14.26 -19.67
N PRO A 179 -38.14 -14.95 -20.82
CA PRO A 179 -38.81 -14.46 -22.02
C PRO A 179 -40.32 -14.20 -21.82
N GLU A 180 -40.95 -14.86 -20.85
CA GLU A 180 -42.35 -14.68 -20.48
C GLU A 180 -42.68 -13.38 -19.73
N GLU A 181 -41.69 -12.70 -19.16
CA GLU A 181 -41.88 -11.42 -18.44
C GLU A 181 -42.19 -10.25 -19.39
N GLY A 182 -42.13 -10.46 -20.71
CA GLY A 182 -42.52 -9.45 -21.70
C GLY A 182 -41.55 -8.27 -21.80
N ILE A 183 -40.27 -8.50 -21.52
CA ILE A 183 -39.23 -7.48 -21.76
C ILE A 183 -38.98 -7.43 -23.26
N ASP A 184 -39.62 -6.47 -23.93
CA ASP A 184 -39.66 -6.38 -25.39
C ASP A 184 -38.31 -5.99 -26.02
N ASP A 185 -37.44 -5.28 -25.29
CA ASP A 185 -36.15 -4.80 -25.80
C ASP A 185 -34.96 -5.48 -25.12
N PRO A 186 -34.20 -6.33 -25.84
CA PRO A 186 -32.98 -6.95 -25.32
C PRO A 186 -31.84 -5.95 -25.09
N LEU A 187 -31.93 -4.75 -25.65
CA LEU A 187 -30.90 -3.71 -25.54
C LEU A 187 -31.53 -2.30 -25.47
N PRO A 188 -32.01 -1.88 -24.29
CA PRO A 188 -32.53 -0.55 -24.08
C PRO A 188 -31.57 0.54 -24.55
N VAL A 189 -32.10 1.56 -25.24
CA VAL A 189 -31.32 2.68 -25.79
C VAL A 189 -30.41 3.31 -24.74
N GLU A 190 -30.89 3.48 -23.50
CA GLU A 190 -30.10 4.06 -22.40
C GLU A 190 -28.84 3.23 -22.08
N LEU A 191 -28.96 1.90 -22.07
CA LEU A 191 -27.82 1.01 -21.80
C LEU A 191 -26.85 1.00 -22.98
N ARG A 192 -27.37 1.05 -24.20
CA ARG A 192 -26.55 1.18 -25.41
C ARG A 192 -25.76 2.49 -25.42
N ASP A 193 -26.42 3.62 -25.18
CA ASP A 193 -25.79 4.94 -25.16
C ASP A 193 -24.72 5.02 -24.07
N ASN A 194 -24.97 4.42 -22.91
CA ASN A 194 -23.98 4.32 -21.84
C ASN A 194 -22.76 3.49 -22.28
N LEU A 195 -22.97 2.37 -22.97
CA LEU A 195 -21.90 1.54 -23.49
C LEU A 195 -21.08 2.26 -24.57
N GLU A 196 -21.73 3.02 -25.46
CA GLU A 196 -21.06 3.84 -26.47
C GLU A 196 -20.17 4.92 -25.82
N LYS A 197 -20.65 5.59 -24.77
CA LYS A 197 -19.83 6.55 -23.99
C LYS A 197 -18.61 5.90 -23.34
N VAL A 198 -18.79 4.71 -22.73
CA VAL A 198 -17.70 3.94 -22.12
C VAL A 198 -16.68 3.51 -23.18
N TYR A 199 -17.14 3.10 -24.36
CA TYR A 199 -16.27 2.74 -25.47
C TYR A 199 -15.45 3.93 -25.97
N GLU A 200 -16.07 5.10 -26.15
CA GLU A 200 -15.36 6.33 -26.52
C GLU A 200 -14.30 6.73 -25.50
N GLU A 201 -14.64 6.69 -24.21
CA GLU A 201 -13.71 7.03 -23.14
C GLU A 201 -12.55 6.03 -23.05
N ALA A 202 -12.83 4.73 -23.23
CA ALA A 202 -11.79 3.70 -23.30
C ALA A 202 -10.81 3.96 -24.46
N ASN A 203 -11.31 4.33 -25.64
CA ASN A 203 -10.45 4.69 -26.77
C ASN A 203 -9.60 5.93 -26.48
N ARG A 204 -10.15 6.96 -25.83
CA ARG A 204 -9.35 8.13 -25.40
C ARG A 204 -8.21 7.75 -24.47
N LEU A 205 -8.46 6.83 -23.52
CA LEU A 205 -7.41 6.33 -22.61
C LEU A 205 -6.34 5.56 -23.39
N ILE A 206 -6.73 4.69 -24.33
CA ILE A 206 -5.80 3.94 -25.19
C ILE A 206 -4.93 4.90 -26.01
N ASP A 207 -5.54 5.90 -26.64
CA ASP A 207 -4.82 6.90 -27.47
C ASP A 207 -3.84 7.74 -26.64
N SER A 208 -4.14 7.95 -25.35
CA SER A 208 -3.27 8.70 -24.43
C SER A 208 -2.07 7.91 -23.89
N TYR A 209 -2.04 6.58 -24.08
CA TYR A 209 -1.05 5.68 -23.47
C TYR A 209 0.41 6.09 -23.76
N ASP A 210 0.73 6.40 -25.02
CA ASP A 210 2.09 6.75 -25.42
C ASP A 210 2.57 8.10 -24.88
N THR A 211 1.64 8.95 -24.44
CA THR A 211 1.94 10.26 -23.85
C THR A 211 2.41 10.13 -22.39
N GLY A 212 2.00 9.05 -21.70
CA GLY A 212 2.41 8.75 -20.32
C GLY A 212 3.72 7.96 -20.21
N LYS A 213 4.18 7.31 -21.29
CA LYS A 213 5.38 6.46 -21.31
C LYS A 213 6.70 7.22 -21.51
N LYS A 214 6.66 8.53 -21.76
CA LYS A 214 7.80 9.42 -22.02
C LYS A 214 7.97 10.43 -20.89
#